data_AF-A0A6I7MY82-F1
#
_entry.id   AF-A0A6I7MY82-F1
#
_cell.length_a   1.000
_cell.length_b   1.000
_cell.length_c   1.000
_cell.angle_alpha   90.00
_cell.angle_beta   90.00
_cell.angle_gamma   90.00
#
_symmetry.space_group_name_H-M   'P 1'
#
loop_
_entity.id
_entity.type
_entity.pdbx_description
1 polymer ?
#
loop_
_entity_poly.entity_id
_entity_poly.type
_entity_poly.pdbx_seq_one_letter_code
_entity_poly.pdbx_strand_id
1 'polypeptide(L)' 'MKKRKIQDNALKAQLRTPMFKMQQQTPKKGKGSYSRKGRITKQGYSQAA' A
#
# COMPACT_ATOMS: atom_id res chain seq x y z
N MET A 1 -11.57 5.91 -16.99
CA MET A 1 -12.60 4.84 -17.11
C MET A 1 -13.96 5.44 -16.83
N LYS A 2 -14.89 5.39 -17.79
CA LYS A 2 -16.26 5.91 -17.63
C LYS A 2 -16.99 5.01 -16.61
N LYS A 3 -17.33 5.55 -15.43
CA LYS A 3 -18.13 4.82 -14.44
C LYS A 3 -19.52 4.60 -15.03
N ARG A 4 -19.89 3.34 -15.26
CA ARG A 4 -21.25 2.98 -15.72
C ARG A 4 -22.23 3.30 -14.59
N LYS A 5 -23.45 3.73 -14.93
CA LYS A 5 -24.51 3.89 -13.94
C LYS A 5 -24.81 2.51 -13.33
N ILE A 6 -24.86 2.45 -12.00
CA ILE A 6 -25.21 1.24 -11.26
C ILE A 6 -26.73 1.08 -11.35
N GLN A 7 -27.22 -0.09 -11.75
CA GLN A 7 -28.64 -0.35 -11.98
C GLN A 7 -29.29 -1.05 -10.78
N ASP A 8 -28.65 -2.08 -10.23
CA ASP A 8 -29.29 -2.92 -9.20
C ASP A 8 -28.87 -2.55 -7.77
N ASN A 9 -27.61 -2.77 -7.40
CA ASN A 9 -27.14 -2.62 -6.02
C ASN A 9 -25.87 -1.78 -5.92
N ALA A 10 -26.01 -0.62 -5.29
CA ALA A 10 -24.95 0.35 -5.10
C ALA A 10 -23.78 -0.17 -4.23
N LEU A 11 -24.08 -0.88 -3.13
CA LEU A 11 -23.08 -1.36 -2.18
C LEU A 11 -22.20 -2.46 -2.80
N LYS A 12 -22.82 -3.44 -3.48
CA LYS A 12 -22.08 -4.51 -4.19
C LYS A 12 -21.17 -3.93 -5.27
N ALA A 13 -21.68 -2.94 -6.01
CA ALA A 13 -20.89 -2.26 -7.03
C ALA A 13 -19.71 -1.48 -6.43
N GLN A 14 -19.92 -0.77 -5.31
CA GLN A 14 -18.87 -0.07 -4.59
C GLN A 14 -17.79 -1.02 -4.07
N LEU A 15 -18.17 -2.12 -3.42
CA LEU A 15 -17.25 -3.13 -2.89
C LEU A 15 -16.30 -3.68 -3.97
N ARG A 16 -16.77 -3.78 -5.21
CA ARG A 16 -15.96 -4.32 -6.32
C ARG A 16 -14.96 -3.31 -6.91
N THR A 17 -15.03 -2.05 -6.51
CA THR A 17 -14.06 -1.03 -6.95
C THR A 17 -12.70 -1.19 -6.26
N PRO A 18 -11.62 -0.59 -6.79
CA PRO A 18 -10.30 -0.61 -6.15
C PRO A 18 -10.25 0.00 -4.75
N MET A 19 -11.28 0.76 -4.34
CA MET A 19 -11.38 1.39 -3.02
C MET A 19 -11.40 0.36 -1.89
N PHE A 20 -12.11 -0.76 -2.10
CA PHE A 20 -12.26 -1.82 -1.11
C PHE A 20 -11.48 -3.09 -1.49
N LYS A 21 -10.37 -2.93 -2.21
CA LYS A 21 -9.49 -4.07 -2.50
C LYS A 21 -8.82 -4.57 -1.23
N MET A 22 -8.58 -5.87 -1.16
CA MET A 22 -7.78 -6.47 -0.10
C MET A 22 -6.39 -5.81 -0.06
N GLN A 23 -6.01 -5.30 1.10
CA GLN A 23 -4.68 -4.73 1.34
C GLN A 23 -3.83 -5.76 2.08
N GLN A 24 -2.62 -6.02 1.57
CA GLN A 24 -1.65 -6.88 2.24
C GLN A 24 -0.59 -6.00 2.89
N GLN A 25 -0.32 -6.23 4.18
CA GLN A 25 0.75 -5.55 4.88
C GLN A 25 2.08 -6.26 4.60
N THR A 26 3.14 -5.50 4.37
CA THR A 26 4.49 -6.05 4.24
C THR A 26 4.98 -6.53 5.61
N PRO A 27 5.35 -7.81 5.77
CA PRO A 27 5.80 -8.33 7.05
C PRO A 27 7.16 -7.73 7.44
N LYS A 28 7.40 -7.55 8.74
CA LYS A 28 8.67 -7.00 9.26
C LYS A 28 9.84 -7.99 9.20
N LYS A 29 9.57 -9.30 9.14
CA LYS A 29 10.55 -10.40 9.10
C LYS A 29 10.02 -11.55 8.23
N GLY A 30 10.91 -12.40 7.71
CA GLY A 30 10.56 -13.56 6.88
C GLY A 30 10.43 -13.24 5.38
N LYS A 31 9.62 -14.02 4.65
CA LYS A 31 9.45 -13.88 3.19
C LYS A 31 8.85 -12.50 2.84
N GLY A 32 9.48 -11.80 1.90
CA GLY A 32 9.01 -10.49 1.44
C GLY A 32 9.24 -9.33 2.42
N SER A 33 10.07 -9.53 3.45
CA SER A 33 10.39 -8.49 4.45
C SER A 33 11.63 -7.65 4.13
N TYR A 34 12.44 -8.06 3.16
CA TYR A 34 13.65 -7.33 2.78
C TYR A 34 13.31 -5.97 2.12
N SER A 35 13.88 -4.89 2.65
CA SER A 35 13.83 -3.56 2.03
C SER A 35 15.23 -3.10 1.65
N ARG A 36 15.39 -2.61 0.42
CA ARG A 36 16.68 -2.08 -0.08
C ARG A 36 17.16 -0.88 0.74
N LYS A 37 16.25 -0.04 1.23
CA LYS A 37 16.54 1.12 2.08
C LYS A 37 15.65 1.05 3.31
N GLY A 38 16.25 1.13 4.50
CA GLY A 38 15.52 1.25 5.75
C GLY A 38 14.74 2.57 5.80
N ARG A 39 13.72 2.63 6.68
CA ARG A 39 12.89 3.82 6.87
C ARG A 39 13.66 5.01 7.44
N ILE A 40 14.73 4.73 8.18
CA ILE A 40 15.73 5.71 8.61
C ILE A 40 16.74 5.81 7.48
N THR A 41 16.58 6.82 6.62
CA THR A 41 17.73 7.30 5.84
C THR A 41 18.78 7.69 6.86
N LYS A 42 19.97 7.11 6.81
CA LYS A 42 21.11 7.54 7.62
C LYS A 42 21.32 9.04 7.37
N GLN A 43 20.73 9.87 8.23
CA GLN A 43 20.97 11.30 8.24
C GLN A 43 22.37 11.46 8.82
N GLY A 44 23.33 11.70 7.92
CA GLY A 44 24.68 12.19 8.17
C GLY A 44 25.47 11.51 9.30
N TYR A 45 26.28 10.51 8.96
CA TYR A 45 27.61 10.44 9.59
C TYR A 45 28.52 11.40 8.82
N SER A 46 28.31 12.70 9.01
CA SER A 46 29.29 13.73 8.66
C SER A 46 29.55 14.51 9.94
N GLN A 47 30.83 14.56 10.32
CA GLN A 47 31.43 15.19 11.48
C GLN A 47 31.65 14.27 12.70
N ALA A 48 32.70 13.46 12.60
CA ALA A 48 33.64 13.28 13.71
C ALA A 48 34.97 13.89 13.24
N ALA A 49 35.63 14.58 14.18
CA ALA A 49 36.73 15.54 14.04
C ALA A 49 37.90 15.13 13.14
#